data_AF-A0A1Y5PJF6-F1
#
_entry.id   AF-A0A1Y5PJF6-F1
#
_cell.length_a   1.000
_cell.length_b   1.000
_cell.length_c   1.000
_cell.angle_alpha   90.00
_cell.angle_beta   90.00
_cell.angle_gamma   90.00
#
_symmetry.space_group_name_H-M   'P 1'
#
loop_
_entity.id
_entity.type
_entity.pdbx_description
1 polymer ?
#
loop_
_entity_poly.entity_id
_entity_poly.type
_entity_poly.pdbx_seq_one_letter_code
_entity_poly.pdbx_strand_id
1 'polypeptide(L)'
;MIVLMPRGHPLTARESVPPQALFGETFIGGSNKAGVLRDVTTDYLRRSNIDIGLDHGVDNIAMAMSLVASTGGLALMPAYATDLLPPSVVSRPLEGRPPTIDVAVGFSDTNTSPVLKLFLSRLGSLNTRPVT
;
A
#
# COMPACT_ATOMS: atom_id res chain seq x y z
N MET A 1 -5.06 2.21 2.91
CA MET A 1 -3.88 2.57 2.10
C MET A 1 -3.10 3.67 2.80
N ILE A 2 -1.78 3.70 2.64
CA ILE A 2 -0.88 4.75 3.18
C ILE A 2 -0.05 5.37 2.04
N VAL A 3 0.39 6.61 2.24
CA VAL A 3 1.37 7.31 1.41
C VAL A 3 2.74 7.17 2.06
N LEU A 4 3.72 6.67 1.31
CA LEU A 4 5.12 6.66 1.69
C LEU A 4 5.81 7.88 1.09
N MET A 5 6.61 8.54 1.92
CA MET A 5 7.28 9.78 1.56
C MET A 5 8.69 9.81 2.17
N PRO A 6 9.66 10.50 1.55
CA PRO A 6 10.92 10.81 2.22
C PRO A 6 10.64 11.60 3.51
N ARG A 7 11.45 11.40 4.56
CA ARG A 7 11.26 12.06 5.86
C ARG A 7 11.22 13.59 5.78
N GLY A 8 11.93 14.20 4.83
CA GLY A 8 11.94 15.65 4.62
C GLY A 8 10.80 16.20 3.75
N HIS A 9 9.89 15.35 3.27
CA HIS A 9 8.84 15.76 2.34
C HIS A 9 7.80 16.66 3.05
N PRO A 10 7.33 17.77 2.43
CA PRO A 10 6.40 18.72 3.07
C PRO A 10 5.11 18.08 3.61
N LEU A 11 4.59 17.07 2.91
CA LEU A 11 3.37 16.35 3.33
C LEU A 11 3.53 15.52 4.61
N THR A 12 4.76 15.28 5.08
CA THR A 12 5.00 14.57 6.36
C THR A 12 4.54 15.35 7.59
N ALA A 13 4.40 16.67 7.46
CA ALA A 13 3.86 17.55 8.49
C ALA A 13 2.36 17.34 8.74
N ARG A 14 1.66 16.67 7.82
CA ARG A 14 0.24 16.33 7.97
C ARG A 14 0.11 14.99 8.70
N GLU A 15 -0.93 14.86 9.53
CA GLU A 15 -1.28 13.57 10.16
C GLU A 15 -1.89 12.60 9.15
N SER A 16 -2.57 13.12 8.13
CA SER A 16 -3.16 12.39 7.02
C SER A 16 -3.00 13.18 5.72
N VAL A 17 -2.93 12.49 4.59
CA VAL A 17 -2.69 13.13 3.29
C VAL A 17 -4.00 13.22 2.52
N PRO A 18 -4.49 14.43 2.20
CA PRO A 18 -5.64 14.58 1.32
C PRO A 18 -5.27 14.15 -0.12
N PRO A 19 -6.16 13.49 -0.86
CA PRO A 19 -5.88 13.03 -2.22
C PRO A 19 -5.38 14.16 -3.13
N GLN A 20 -5.95 15.36 -3.00
CA GLN A 20 -5.60 16.53 -3.81
C GLN A 20 -4.17 17.01 -3.58
N ALA A 21 -3.57 16.73 -2.43
CA ALA A 21 -2.17 17.07 -2.16
C ALA A 21 -1.18 16.17 -2.91
N LEU A 22 -1.65 15.10 -3.54
CA LEU A 22 -0.85 14.23 -4.41
C LEU A 22 -0.77 14.77 -5.85
N PHE A 23 -1.52 15.82 -6.17
CA PHE A 23 -1.52 16.39 -7.51
C PHE A 23 -0.16 17.03 -7.83
N GLY A 24 0.44 16.61 -8.94
CA GLY A 24 1.75 17.09 -9.38
C GLY A 24 2.94 16.43 -8.67
N GLU A 25 2.70 15.50 -7.75
CA GLU A 25 3.76 14.72 -7.12
C GLU A 25 4.24 13.58 -8.02
N THR A 26 5.52 13.26 -7.95
CA THR A 26 6.10 12.11 -8.66
C THR A 26 5.81 10.84 -7.88
N PHE A 27 5.18 9.84 -8.52
CA PHE A 27 4.94 8.55 -7.87
C PHE A 27 5.87 7.44 -8.35
N ILE A 28 6.26 6.66 -7.36
CA ILE A 28 7.12 5.50 -7.43
C ILE A 28 6.23 4.29 -7.16
N GLY A 29 6.11 3.42 -8.15
CA GLY A 29 5.28 2.23 -8.04
C GLY A 29 4.59 1.91 -9.35
N GLY A 30 4.29 0.62 -9.54
CA GLY A 30 3.61 0.12 -10.73
C GLY A 30 4.47 -0.81 -11.58
N SER A 31 5.02 -1.89 -11.01
CA SER A 31 5.43 -3.00 -11.87
C SER A 31 4.26 -3.94 -12.17
N ASN A 32 4.34 -4.60 -13.32
CA ASN A 32 3.35 -5.54 -13.83
C ASN A 32 3.15 -6.80 -12.95
N LYS A 33 3.98 -7.06 -11.94
CA LYS A 33 3.88 -8.28 -11.12
C LYS A 33 2.90 -8.16 -9.95
N ALA A 34 2.51 -6.95 -9.56
CA ALA A 34 1.52 -6.69 -8.50
C ALA A 34 0.25 -6.05 -9.09
N GLY A 35 -0.36 -6.72 -10.08
CA GLY A 35 -1.52 -6.21 -10.84
C GLY A 35 -2.60 -5.60 -9.97
N VAL A 36 -3.02 -6.30 -8.90
CA VAL A 36 -4.08 -5.81 -8.00
C VAL A 36 -3.73 -4.48 -7.31
N LEU A 37 -2.50 -4.34 -6.78
CA LEU A 37 -2.08 -3.10 -6.12
C LEU A 37 -2.01 -1.95 -7.13
N ARG A 38 -1.50 -2.21 -8.33
CA ARG A 38 -1.46 -1.23 -9.41
C ARG A 38 -2.87 -0.80 -9.81
N ASP A 39 -3.75 -1.75 -10.09
CA ASP A 39 -5.12 -1.48 -10.55
C ASP A 39 -5.91 -0.68 -9.50
N VAL A 40 -5.83 -1.10 -8.24
CA VAL A 40 -6.48 -0.40 -7.12
C VAL A 40 -5.93 1.02 -6.94
N THR A 41 -4.62 1.19 -7.12
CA THR A 41 -3.96 2.51 -7.03
C THR A 41 -4.36 3.40 -8.20
N THR A 42 -4.28 2.90 -9.44
CA THR A 42 -4.63 3.65 -10.64
C THR A 42 -6.11 4.02 -10.66
N ASP A 43 -7.01 3.12 -10.27
CA ASP A 43 -8.44 3.41 -10.15
C ASP A 43 -8.71 4.49 -9.09
N TYR A 44 -8.05 4.41 -7.93
CA TYR A 44 -8.18 5.43 -6.89
C TYR A 44 -7.71 6.81 -7.34
N LEU A 45 -6.53 6.88 -7.97
CA LEU A 45 -5.98 8.14 -8.49
C LEU A 45 -6.86 8.73 -9.59
N ARG A 46 -7.35 7.88 -10.52
CA ARG A 46 -8.31 8.29 -11.55
C ARG A 46 -9.60 8.87 -10.94
N ARG A 47 -10.21 8.20 -9.96
CA ARG A 47 -11.42 8.69 -9.27
C ARG A 47 -11.18 9.99 -8.51
N SER A 48 -9.94 10.21 -8.08
CA SER A 48 -9.53 11.44 -7.40
C SER A 48 -9.14 12.56 -8.37
N ASN A 49 -9.26 12.32 -9.69
CA ASN A 49 -8.88 13.24 -10.78
C ASN A 49 -7.39 13.61 -10.75
N ILE A 50 -6.54 12.65 -10.39
CA ILE A 50 -5.10 12.80 -10.29
C ILE A 50 -4.47 11.99 -11.42
N ASP A 51 -3.85 12.67 -12.36
CA ASP A 51 -3.11 12.03 -13.45
C ASP A 51 -1.63 11.92 -13.07
N ILE A 52 -1.17 10.68 -12.87
CA ILE A 52 0.17 10.39 -12.36
C ILE A 52 0.84 9.40 -13.31
N GLY A 53 2.04 9.77 -13.77
CA GLY A 53 2.96 8.85 -14.41
C GLY A 53 3.55 7.89 -13.37
N LEU A 54 3.10 6.64 -13.38
CA LEU A 54 3.73 5.54 -12.64
C LEU A 54 5.02 5.13 -13.35
N ASP A 55 6.07 5.95 -13.24
CA ASP A 55 7.23 5.90 -14.14
C ASP A 55 8.31 4.90 -13.70
N HIS A 56 8.13 4.24 -12.55
CA HIS A 56 9.16 3.36 -11.99
C HIS A 56 8.52 2.03 -11.60
N GLY A 57 8.68 1.03 -12.47
CA GLY A 57 8.19 -0.33 -12.27
C GLY A 57 8.89 -1.00 -11.08
N VAL A 58 8.28 -0.89 -9.90
CA VAL A 58 8.80 -1.51 -8.68
C VAL A 58 8.35 -2.96 -8.53
N ASP A 59 9.29 -3.90 -8.58
CA ASP A 59 9.03 -5.34 -8.46
C ASP A 59 8.93 -5.87 -7.01
N ASN A 60 9.30 -5.06 -6.00
CA ASN A 60 9.26 -5.45 -4.58
C ASN A 60 9.20 -4.21 -3.67
N ILE A 61 8.55 -4.34 -2.50
CA ILE A 61 8.39 -3.28 -1.48
C ILE A 61 9.71 -2.62 -1.06
N ALA A 62 10.79 -3.40 -0.94
CA ALA A 62 12.11 -2.88 -0.58
C ALA A 62 12.67 -1.92 -1.65
N MET A 63 12.41 -2.19 -2.92
CA MET A 63 12.82 -1.33 -4.03
C MET A 63 12.00 -0.03 -4.04
N ALA A 64 10.69 -0.08 -3.77
CA ALA A 64 9.88 1.14 -3.61
C ALA A 64 10.41 2.00 -2.47
N MET A 65 10.70 1.42 -1.30
CA MET A 65 11.22 2.17 -0.16
C MET A 65 12.56 2.84 -0.48
N SER A 66 13.48 2.12 -1.14
CA SER A 66 14.76 2.69 -1.58
C SER A 66 14.59 3.84 -2.56
N LEU A 67 13.68 3.70 -3.52
CA LEU A 67 13.41 4.76 -4.51
C LEU A 67 12.73 5.97 -3.87
N VAL A 68 11.77 5.78 -2.95
CA VAL A 68 11.17 6.87 -2.17
C VAL A 68 12.26 7.63 -1.42
N ALA A 69 13.17 6.91 -0.75
CA ALA A 69 14.25 7.53 0.01
C ALA A 69 15.24 8.31 -0.87
N SER A 70 15.48 7.89 -2.12
CA SER A 70 16.55 8.44 -2.97
C SER A 70 16.10 9.45 -4.02
N THR A 71 14.87 9.37 -4.51
CA THR A 71 14.38 10.19 -5.63
C THR A 71 13.50 11.35 -5.19
N GLY A 72 13.03 11.34 -3.94
CA GLY A 72 12.08 12.34 -3.45
C GLY A 72 10.61 12.06 -3.81
N GLY A 73 10.33 11.04 -4.64
CA GLY A 73 8.97 10.68 -5.02
C GLY A 73 8.18 9.93 -3.94
N LEU A 74 6.89 9.79 -4.18
CA LEU A 74 5.90 9.20 -3.26
C LEU A 74 5.49 7.80 -3.70
N ALA A 75 5.00 6.97 -2.78
CA ALA A 75 4.42 5.67 -3.14
C ALA A 75 3.10 5.42 -2.40
N LEU A 76 2.13 4.77 -3.05
CA LEU A 76 0.95 4.25 -2.39
C LEU A 76 1.16 2.78 -2.05
N MET A 77 0.98 2.44 -0.77
CA MET A 77 1.23 1.11 -0.25
C MET A 77 0.12 0.65 0.70
N PRO A 78 -0.13 -0.66 0.81
CA PRO A 78 -1.00 -1.19 1.85
C PRO A 78 -0.45 -0.86 3.24
N ALA A 79 -1.34 -0.77 4.23
CA ALA A 79 -0.99 -0.35 5.58
C ALA A 79 0.05 -1.25 6.27
N TYR A 80 0.14 -2.53 5.88
CA TYR A 80 1.14 -3.48 6.41
C TYR A 80 2.58 -3.04 6.15
N ALA A 81 2.82 -2.15 5.17
CA ALA A 81 4.15 -1.65 4.86
C ALA A 81 4.74 -0.78 5.98
N THR A 82 3.90 -0.24 6.88
CA THR A 82 4.30 0.69 7.95
C THR A 82 5.36 0.10 8.87
N ASP A 83 5.25 -1.18 9.19
CA ASP A 83 6.16 -1.86 10.13
C ASP A 83 7.54 -2.16 9.51
N LEU A 84 7.69 -1.94 8.21
CA LEU A 84 8.89 -2.28 7.44
C LEU A 84 9.69 -1.04 7.03
N LEU A 85 9.31 0.15 7.48
CA LEU A 85 9.87 1.40 6.98
C LEU A 85 11.27 1.66 7.53
N PRO A 86 12.27 1.97 6.67
CA PRO A 86 13.54 2.49 7.14
C PRO A 86 13.34 3.91 7.72
N PRO A 87 14.25 4.40 8.58
CA PRO A 87 14.12 5.72 9.19
C PRO A 87 14.01 6.87 8.18
N SER A 88 14.59 6.73 6.98
CA SER A 88 14.53 7.76 5.93
C SER A 88 13.14 7.94 5.30
N VAL A 89 12.19 7.03 5.56
CA VAL A 89 10.84 7.03 4.98
C VAL A 89 9.81 7.22 6.09
N VAL A 90 8.77 8.00 5.79
CA VAL A 90 7.64 8.27 6.67
C VAL A 90 6.36 7.86 5.97
N SER A 91 5.45 7.22 6.69
CA SER A 91 4.10 6.94 6.20
C SER A 91 3.05 7.86 6.80
N ARG A 92 2.02 8.16 6.02
CA ARG A 92 0.77 8.79 6.49
C ARG A 92 -0.44 8.11 5.85
N PRO A 93 -1.56 7.94 6.58
CA PRO A 93 -2.80 7.47 5.99
C PRO A 93 -3.34 8.49 4.97
N LEU A 94 -4.04 7.99 3.96
CA LEU A 94 -4.83 8.82 3.06
C LEU A 94 -6.13 9.24 3.75
N GLU A 95 -6.54 10.50 3.56
CA GLU A 95 -7.83 11.01 4.06
C GLU A 95 -9.02 10.44 3.30
N GLY A 96 -10.17 10.43 3.96
CA GLY A 96 -11.45 10.02 3.37
C GLY A 96 -11.59 8.50 3.30
N ARG A 97 -11.89 7.98 2.11
CA ARG A 97 -12.10 6.54 1.86
C ARG A 97 -10.93 5.98 1.06
N PRO A 98 -9.82 5.62 1.73
CA PRO A 98 -8.68 5.05 1.03
C PRO A 98 -9.05 3.70 0.40
N PRO A 99 -8.41 3.32 -0.71
CA PRO A 99 -8.62 2.02 -1.30
C PRO A 99 -8.16 0.91 -0.34
N THR A 100 -8.87 -0.21 -0.37
CA THR A 100 -8.51 -1.43 0.36
C THR A 100 -8.08 -2.50 -0.62
N ILE A 101 -7.22 -3.40 -0.16
CA ILE A 101 -6.85 -4.61 -0.90
C ILE A 101 -7.22 -5.78 -0.02
N ASP A 102 -8.10 -6.63 -0.52
CA ASP A 102 -8.56 -7.80 0.21
C ASP A 102 -7.46 -8.87 0.18
N VAL A 103 -7.22 -9.48 1.34
CA VAL A 103 -6.34 -10.64 1.46
C VAL A 103 -7.21 -11.89 1.47
N ALA A 104 -7.03 -12.74 0.48
CA ALA A 104 -7.77 -13.99 0.34
C ALA A 104 -6.84 -15.21 0.49
N VAL A 105 -7.40 -16.31 0.97
CA VAL A 105 -6.72 -17.61 1.06
C VAL A 105 -7.38 -18.57 0.07
N GLY A 106 -6.62 -19.03 -0.91
CA GLY A 106 -7.04 -20.08 -1.84
C GLY A 106 -6.54 -21.46 -1.39
N PHE A 107 -7.43 -22.44 -1.33
CA PHE A 107 -7.08 -23.84 -1.06
C PHE A 107 -7.99 -24.77 -1.88
N SER A 108 -7.55 -26.02 -2.09
CA SER A 108 -8.37 -27.03 -2.76
C SER A 108 -9.43 -27.59 -1.83
N ASP A 109 -10.67 -27.69 -2.30
CA ASP A 109 -11.78 -28.31 -1.56
C ASP A 109 -11.54 -29.81 -1.26
N THR A 110 -10.66 -30.46 -2.02
CA THR A 110 -10.28 -31.86 -1.81
C THR A 110 -9.17 -32.04 -0.77
N ASN A 111 -8.61 -30.95 -0.22
CA ASN A 111 -7.51 -31.02 0.73
C ASN A 111 -8.01 -31.43 2.12
N THR A 112 -7.61 -32.63 2.57
CA THR A 112 -8.04 -33.22 3.84
C THR A 112 -7.08 -32.96 5.01
N SER A 113 -6.03 -32.16 4.80
CA SER A 113 -4.99 -31.91 5.80
C SER A 113 -5.57 -31.34 7.11
N PRO A 114 -5.31 -31.98 8.26
CA PRO A 114 -5.69 -31.43 9.56
C PRO A 114 -5.07 -30.05 9.83
N VAL A 115 -3.88 -29.79 9.26
CA VAL A 115 -3.19 -28.49 9.38
C VAL A 115 -3.97 -27.38 8.67
N LEU A 116 -4.54 -27.67 7.48
CA LEU A 116 -5.37 -26.70 6.77
C LEU A 116 -6.64 -26.37 7.58
N LYS A 117 -7.32 -27.39 8.13
CA LYS A 117 -8.49 -27.18 8.98
C LYS A 117 -8.17 -26.32 10.21
N LEU A 118 -7.04 -26.60 10.85
CA LEU A 118 -6.58 -25.80 11.99
C LEU A 118 -6.30 -24.35 11.56
N PHE A 119 -5.57 -24.14 10.46
CA PHE A 119 -5.28 -22.80 9.94
C PHE A 119 -6.57 -22.01 9.66
N LEU A 120 -7.51 -22.58 8.91
CA LEU A 120 -8.79 -21.94 8.58
C LEU A 120 -9.63 -21.61 9.83
N SER A 121 -9.64 -22.51 10.82
CA SER A 121 -10.36 -22.26 12.09
C SER A 121 -9.83 -21.05 12.86
N ARG A 122 -8.54 -20.71 12.69
CA ARG A 122 -7.90 -19.56 13.33
C ARG A 122 -8.08 -18.27 12.56
N LEU A 123 -8.25 -18.32 11.24
CA LEU A 123 -8.46 -17.11 10.41
C LEU A 123 -9.68 -16.30 10.85
N GLY A 124 -10.78 -16.95 11.23
CA GLY A 124 -11.99 -16.26 11.71
C GLY A 124 -11.75 -15.40 12.97
N SER A 125 -10.73 -15.73 13.77
CA SER A 125 -10.34 -14.97 14.97
C SER A 125 -9.42 -13.78 14.70
N LEU A 126 -8.91 -13.62 13.47
CA LEU A 126 -8.01 -12.51 13.11
C LEU A 126 -8.77 -11.24 12.70
N ASN A 127 -10.05 -11.35 12.34
CA ASN A 127 -10.88 -10.22 11.90
C ASN A 127 -11.36 -9.30 13.04
N THR A 128 -11.04 -9.60 14.31
CA THR A 128 -11.61 -8.90 15.48
C THR A 128 -10.68 -7.88 16.13
N ARG A 129 -9.56 -7.51 15.52
CA ARG A 129 -8.65 -6.50 16.10
C ARG A 129 -8.73 -5.19 15.31
N PRO A 130 -9.46 -4.16 15.79
CA PRO A 130 -9.40 -2.85 15.18
C PRO A 130 -7.97 -2.31 15.29
N VAL A 131 -7.46 -1.77 14.20
CA VAL A 131 -6.23 -0.97 14.19
C VAL A 131 -6.59 0.32 14.93
N THR A 132 -6.05 0.46 16.14
CA THR A 132 -6.21 1.65 16.99
C THR A 132 -5.34 2.79 16.47
#